data_AF-A0A5J6P717-F1
#
_entry.id   AF-A0A5J6P717-F1
#
_cell.length_a   1.000
_cell.length_b   1.000
_cell.length_c   1.000
_cell.angle_alpha   90.00
_cell.angle_beta   90.00
_cell.angle_gamma   90.00
#
_symmetry.space_group_name_H-M   'P 1'
#
loop_
_entity.id
_entity.type
_entity.pdbx_description
1 polymer ?
#
loop_
_entity_poly.entity_id
_entity_poly.type
_entity_poly.pdbx_seq_one_letter_code
_entity_poly.pdbx_strand_id
1 'polypeptide(L)'
;MDQQYQYKQRQVEKDPSQEFRFGEGRISAFVSLVLGVLSLLAVFAYLYPSYLTTTELRRVYDGEQLQILLKYAMYFSLGFGALALVLNRARYKIPALLGIGFTLVGFALGGYQIPVGAVEPRELSLGVDWLILAFLASVFVFMALEKLIPMHKDQLIMRPEWGVDLFYFCFNHLAISAILIFANYHASHFNWALSPSVQAAVQSLPVLVQVGLIIVCADFVLYWEHRAYHEVNSLWPIHAVHHSIENLDWLAGSRGHFIQVFSERATVMIPLYLLGADEQALNIYVAFAALQAILIHCNLAIPFGPLKYIFVTPQFHHWHHSSEKPAIDTNYSAHTILFDKLFGTYHFPKEHWPADYGTTVRLPRSVMGQLLYPFTTNYKRWKKKLRS
;
A
#
# COMPACT_ATOMS: atom_id res chain seq x y z
N MET A 1 -25.94 -32.31 6.75
CA MET A 1 -26.54 -31.15 6.07
C MET A 1 -25.81 -29.93 6.60
N ASP A 2 -24.80 -29.43 5.88
CA ASP A 2 -24.22 -28.13 6.20
C ASP A 2 -25.32 -27.08 6.01
N GLN A 3 -25.65 -26.34 7.07
CA GLN A 3 -26.54 -25.20 6.95
C GLN A 3 -25.95 -24.23 5.91
N GLN A 4 -26.72 -23.93 4.88
CA GLN A 4 -26.36 -22.94 3.88
C GLN A 4 -26.05 -21.60 4.59
N TYR A 5 -24.84 -21.08 4.39
CA TYR A 5 -24.40 -19.83 5.02
C TYR A 5 -25.34 -18.68 4.62
N GLN A 6 -25.81 -17.93 5.62
CA GLN A 6 -26.65 -16.76 5.38
C GLN A 6 -25.78 -15.51 5.30
N TYR A 7 -25.55 -15.05 4.06
CA TYR A 7 -24.86 -13.79 3.80
C TYR A 7 -25.65 -12.61 4.38
N LYS A 8 -24.94 -11.67 4.97
CA LYS A 8 -25.51 -10.45 5.56
C LYS A 8 -24.96 -9.24 4.83
N GLN A 9 -25.66 -8.11 4.96
CA GLN A 9 -25.12 -6.85 4.48
C GLN A 9 -24.27 -6.17 5.55
N ARG A 10 -23.15 -5.60 5.12
CA ARG A 10 -22.32 -4.76 5.98
C ARG A 10 -23.10 -3.55 6.46
N GLN A 11 -23.02 -3.28 7.76
CA GLN A 11 -23.50 -2.04 8.36
C GLN A 11 -22.29 -1.16 8.66
N VAL A 12 -22.21 0.00 8.01
CA VAL A 12 -21.20 1.03 8.32
C VAL A 12 -21.90 2.15 9.06
N GLU A 13 -21.60 2.27 10.35
CA GLU A 13 -22.19 3.32 11.18
C GLU A 13 -21.66 4.69 10.75
N LYS A 14 -22.59 5.61 10.47
CA LYS A 14 -22.24 7.00 10.18
C LYS A 14 -21.72 7.67 11.44
N ASP A 15 -20.57 8.33 11.35
CA ASP A 15 -20.06 9.24 12.38
C ASP A 15 -19.96 10.68 11.85
N PRO A 16 -21.07 11.45 11.93
CA PRO A 16 -21.13 12.87 11.58
C PRO A 16 -20.02 13.74 12.18
N SER A 17 -19.48 13.36 13.35
CA SER A 17 -18.47 14.14 14.05
C SER A 17 -17.07 13.99 13.45
N GLN A 18 -16.85 12.92 12.69
CA GLN A 18 -15.58 12.60 12.05
C GLN A 18 -15.56 12.89 10.53
N GLU A 19 -16.70 13.27 9.96
CA GLU A 19 -16.81 13.66 8.56
C GLU A 19 -16.06 14.97 8.25
N PHE A 20 -15.61 15.09 7.01
CA PHE A 20 -15.09 16.34 6.47
C PHE A 20 -16.24 17.16 5.90
N ARG A 21 -16.50 18.31 6.52
CA ARG A 21 -17.59 19.23 6.16
C ARG A 21 -17.05 20.60 5.80
N PHE A 22 -17.59 21.19 4.75
CA PHE A 22 -17.25 22.54 4.32
C PHE A 22 -17.64 23.56 5.40
N GLY A 23 -16.80 24.59 5.57
CA GLY A 23 -17.04 25.68 6.52
C GLY A 23 -16.59 25.41 7.97
N GLU A 24 -16.33 24.15 8.37
CA GLU A 24 -15.91 23.82 9.75
C GLU A 24 -14.41 24.07 10.02
N GLY A 25 -13.65 24.47 9.02
CA GLY A 25 -12.19 24.66 9.10
C GLY A 25 -11.38 23.35 9.20
N ARG A 26 -12.04 22.19 9.39
CA ARG A 26 -11.39 20.87 9.46
C ARG A 26 -10.63 20.53 8.18
N ILE A 27 -11.27 20.67 7.02
CA ILE A 27 -10.65 20.39 5.72
C ILE A 27 -9.40 21.25 5.55
N SER A 28 -9.53 22.56 5.74
CA SER A 28 -8.42 23.51 5.64
C SER A 28 -7.27 23.17 6.61
N ALA A 29 -7.57 22.77 7.85
CA ALA A 29 -6.56 22.39 8.83
C ALA A 29 -5.77 21.15 8.40
N PHE A 30 -6.44 20.12 7.87
CA PHE A 30 -5.80 18.91 7.40
C PHE A 30 -5.02 19.13 6.09
N VAL A 31 -5.56 19.91 5.15
CA VAL A 31 -4.84 20.29 3.92
C VAL A 31 -3.57 21.05 4.26
N SER A 32 -3.65 22.02 5.18
CA SER A 32 -2.48 22.74 5.69
C SER A 32 -1.45 21.80 6.31
N LEU A 33 -1.88 20.90 7.21
CA LEU A 33 -0.97 19.93 7.84
C LEU A 33 -0.25 19.05 6.81
N VAL A 34 -1.00 18.45 5.88
CA VAL A 34 -0.45 17.54 4.86
C VAL A 34 0.50 18.30 3.95
N LEU A 35 0.10 19.45 3.40
CA LEU A 35 0.97 20.24 2.53
C LEU A 35 2.22 20.73 3.28
N GLY A 36 2.09 21.12 4.54
CA GLY A 36 3.22 21.54 5.36
C GLY A 36 4.25 20.43 5.59
N VAL A 37 3.79 19.21 5.95
CA VAL A 37 4.66 18.04 6.11
C VAL A 37 5.32 17.66 4.78
N LEU A 38 4.56 17.54 3.70
CA LEU A 38 5.10 17.17 2.39
C LEU A 38 6.08 18.23 1.87
N SER A 39 5.81 19.52 2.09
CA SER A 39 6.73 20.60 1.72
C SER A 39 8.03 20.51 2.49
N LEU A 40 7.99 20.24 3.79
CA LEU A 40 9.20 20.09 4.61
C LEU A 40 10.02 18.87 4.18
N LEU A 41 9.37 17.75 3.88
CA LEU A 41 10.03 16.55 3.34
C LEU A 41 10.67 16.83 1.97
N ALA A 42 9.99 17.54 1.08
CA ALA A 42 10.55 17.96 -0.21
C ALA A 42 11.76 18.88 -0.03
N VAL A 43 11.70 19.83 0.90
CA VAL A 43 12.84 20.70 1.26
C VAL A 43 14.03 19.85 1.71
N PHE A 44 13.83 18.85 2.57
CA PHE A 44 14.91 17.93 2.94
C PHE A 44 15.44 17.14 1.75
N ALA A 45 14.57 16.70 0.83
CA ALA A 45 15.00 16.01 -0.38
C ALA A 45 15.89 16.90 -1.28
N TYR A 46 15.62 18.21 -1.36
CA TYR A 46 16.52 19.16 -2.05
C TYR A 46 17.82 19.43 -1.29
N LEU A 47 17.82 19.43 0.04
CA LEU A 47 19.04 19.60 0.85
C LEU A 47 19.96 18.39 0.83
N TYR A 48 19.39 17.18 0.79
CA TYR A 48 20.11 15.92 0.87
C TYR A 48 19.72 14.95 -0.26
N PRO A 49 19.85 15.35 -1.54
CA PRO A 49 19.30 14.61 -2.67
C PRO A 49 19.83 13.18 -2.77
N SER A 50 21.13 12.97 -2.58
CA SER A 50 21.75 11.63 -2.65
C SER A 50 21.24 10.64 -1.59
N TYR A 51 20.64 11.13 -0.50
CA TYR A 51 20.14 10.27 0.58
C TYR A 51 18.63 10.15 0.59
N LEU A 52 17.91 11.14 0.06
CA LEU A 52 16.46 11.26 0.20
C LEU A 52 15.71 11.24 -1.14
N THR A 53 16.42 11.20 -2.26
CA THR A 53 15.84 11.13 -3.62
C THR A 53 16.33 9.87 -4.30
N THR A 54 15.46 9.21 -5.05
CA THR A 54 15.83 8.09 -5.94
C THR A 54 16.40 8.62 -7.25
N THR A 55 17.52 8.03 -7.70
CA THR A 55 18.19 8.47 -8.94
C THR A 55 17.35 8.20 -10.18
N GLU A 56 16.53 7.16 -10.14
CA GLU A 56 15.69 6.69 -11.23
C GLU A 56 14.56 7.69 -11.48
N LEU A 57 13.86 8.13 -10.43
CA LEU A 57 12.75 9.08 -10.58
C LEU A 57 13.23 10.48 -10.95
N ARG A 58 14.41 10.89 -10.48
CA ARG A 58 15.01 12.18 -10.87
C ARG A 58 15.25 12.28 -12.39
N ARG A 59 15.39 11.16 -13.09
CA ARG A 59 15.51 11.12 -14.56
C ARG A 59 14.17 11.28 -15.28
N VAL A 60 13.06 11.04 -14.58
CA VAL A 60 11.70 11.06 -15.15
C VAL A 60 11.04 12.43 -15.01
N TYR A 61 11.29 13.16 -13.92
CA TYR A 61 10.71 14.49 -13.69
C TYR A 61 11.77 15.60 -13.58
N ASP A 62 11.39 16.81 -13.96
CA ASP A 62 12.22 18.00 -13.82
C ASP A 62 12.15 18.56 -12.38
N GLY A 63 13.31 18.87 -11.82
CA GLY A 63 13.42 19.31 -10.43
C GLY A 63 13.03 20.76 -10.27
N GLU A 64 13.21 21.57 -11.32
CA GLU A 64 12.75 22.96 -11.34
C GLU A 64 11.22 23.00 -11.37
N GLN A 65 10.58 22.11 -12.12
CA GLN A 65 9.11 21.96 -12.09
C GLN A 65 8.61 21.54 -10.71
N LEU A 66 9.29 20.61 -10.05
CA LEU A 66 8.95 20.25 -8.67
C LEU A 66 9.15 21.39 -7.67
N GLN A 67 10.08 22.33 -7.91
CA GLN A 67 10.22 23.52 -7.08
C GLN A 67 9.05 24.48 -7.24
N ILE A 68 8.52 24.62 -8.45
CA ILE A 68 7.30 25.40 -8.70
C ILE A 68 6.13 24.78 -7.93
N LEU A 69 6.00 23.45 -7.96
CA LEU A 69 4.97 22.75 -7.19
C LEU A 69 5.16 22.97 -5.67
N LEU A 70 6.39 22.81 -5.17
CA LEU A 70 6.75 23.05 -3.77
C LEU A 70 6.40 24.49 -3.35
N LYS A 71 6.74 25.49 -4.17
CA LYS A 71 6.41 26.89 -3.92
C LYS A 71 4.92 27.08 -3.65
N TYR A 72 4.07 26.60 -4.56
CA TYR A 72 2.63 26.76 -4.40
C TYR A 72 2.06 25.90 -3.26
N ALA A 73 2.59 24.70 -3.04
CA ALA A 73 2.21 23.86 -1.90
C ALA A 73 2.48 24.56 -0.56
N MET A 74 3.64 25.23 -0.42
CA MET A 74 3.98 26.01 0.77
C MET A 74 3.01 27.18 0.97
N TYR A 75 2.74 27.98 -0.06
CA TYR A 75 1.78 29.10 0.07
C TYR A 75 0.36 28.62 0.36
N PHE A 76 -0.10 27.55 -0.28
CA PHE A 76 -1.40 26.96 0.02
C PHE A 76 -1.47 26.40 1.43
N SER A 77 -0.40 25.77 1.93
CA SER A 77 -0.32 25.34 3.33
C SER A 77 -0.57 26.48 4.30
N LEU A 78 0.10 27.62 4.10
CA LEU A 78 -0.08 28.82 4.94
C LEU A 78 -1.50 29.39 4.80
N GLY A 79 -2.01 29.50 3.57
CA GLY A 79 -3.34 30.03 3.29
C GLY A 79 -4.46 29.20 3.91
N PHE A 80 -4.42 27.87 3.73
CA PHE A 80 -5.38 26.95 4.35
C PHE A 80 -5.22 26.89 5.87
N GLY A 81 -4.00 27.01 6.39
CA GLY A 81 -3.75 27.08 7.83
C GLY A 81 -4.39 28.32 8.44
N ALA A 82 -4.17 29.49 7.84
CA ALA A 82 -4.78 30.74 8.26
C ALA A 82 -6.31 30.69 8.16
N LEU A 83 -6.84 30.20 7.03
CA LEU A 83 -8.28 30.00 6.85
C LEU A 83 -8.88 29.08 7.93
N ALA A 84 -8.18 27.98 8.26
CA ALA A 84 -8.60 27.10 9.33
C ALA A 84 -8.64 27.81 10.69
N LEU A 85 -7.67 28.66 11.00
CA LEU A 85 -7.66 29.42 12.25
C LEU A 85 -8.79 30.46 12.33
N VAL A 86 -9.18 31.05 11.21
CA VAL A 86 -10.32 31.98 11.10
C VAL A 86 -11.65 31.26 11.24
N LEU A 87 -11.84 30.14 10.54
CA LEU A 87 -13.10 29.39 10.53
C LEU A 87 -13.40 28.67 11.85
N ASN A 88 -12.38 28.37 12.66
CA ASN A 88 -12.48 27.31 13.66
C ASN A 88 -12.66 27.79 15.11
N ARG A 89 -13.70 27.26 15.76
CA ARG A 89 -14.04 27.38 17.18
C ARG A 89 -13.19 26.49 18.12
N ALA A 90 -11.88 26.40 17.89
CA ALA A 90 -10.84 25.74 18.72
C ALA A 90 -10.46 24.27 18.45
N ARG A 91 -11.27 23.43 17.79
CA ARG A 91 -11.03 21.96 17.74
C ARG A 91 -9.91 21.49 16.78
N TYR A 92 -9.60 22.25 15.73
CA TYR A 92 -8.58 21.90 14.71
C TYR A 92 -7.50 22.96 14.55
N LYS A 93 -7.29 23.78 15.59
CA LYS A 93 -6.21 24.77 15.62
C LYS A 93 -4.83 24.12 15.61
N ILE A 94 -4.67 23.01 16.34
CA ILE A 94 -3.37 22.32 16.44
C ILE A 94 -2.89 21.82 15.07
N PRO A 95 -3.67 21.04 14.28
CA PRO A 95 -3.24 20.64 12.94
C PRO A 95 -2.91 21.83 12.04
N ALA A 96 -3.69 22.92 12.08
CA ALA A 96 -3.42 24.12 11.29
C ALA A 96 -2.11 24.80 11.69
N LEU A 97 -1.85 24.95 13.00
CA LEU A 97 -0.62 25.52 13.51
C LEU A 97 0.60 24.65 13.19
N LEU A 98 0.47 23.33 13.25
CA LEU A 98 1.51 22.41 12.85
C LEU A 98 1.81 22.52 11.35
N GLY A 99 0.78 22.57 10.50
CA GLY A 99 0.93 22.79 9.05
C GLY A 99 1.67 24.08 8.73
N ILE A 100 1.25 25.20 9.32
CA ILE A 100 1.95 26.48 9.23
C ILE A 100 3.39 26.35 9.73
N GLY A 101 3.60 25.76 10.90
CA GLY A 101 4.91 25.57 11.51
C GLY A 101 5.89 24.80 10.62
N PHE A 102 5.48 23.64 10.09
CA PHE A 102 6.30 22.85 9.18
C PHE A 102 6.63 23.64 7.90
N THR A 103 5.67 24.38 7.35
CA THR A 103 5.92 25.23 6.18
C THR A 103 6.90 26.37 6.48
N LEU A 104 6.79 27.03 7.63
CA LEU A 104 7.71 28.09 8.04
C LEU A 104 9.12 27.55 8.27
N VAL A 105 9.26 26.36 8.86
CA VAL A 105 10.55 25.67 8.94
C VAL A 105 11.10 25.37 7.54
N GLY A 106 10.26 24.88 6.63
CA GLY A 106 10.64 24.67 5.23
C GLY A 106 11.16 25.94 4.56
N PHE A 107 10.51 27.09 4.76
CA PHE A 107 10.99 28.40 4.29
C PHE A 107 12.33 28.79 4.91
N ALA A 108 12.47 28.62 6.24
CA ALA A 108 13.70 28.94 6.95
C ALA A 108 14.90 28.09 6.47
N LEU A 109 14.65 26.89 5.97
CA LEU A 109 15.64 25.98 5.39
C LEU A 109 15.93 26.26 3.90
N GLY A 110 15.39 27.34 3.33
CA GLY A 110 15.58 27.75 1.93
C GLY A 110 14.39 27.44 1.01
N GLY A 111 13.45 26.59 1.44
CA GLY A 111 12.20 26.33 0.73
C GLY A 111 12.41 25.90 -0.72
N TYR A 112 11.64 26.50 -1.62
CA TYR A 112 11.74 26.26 -3.07
C TYR A 112 12.93 26.96 -3.74
N GLN A 113 13.77 27.70 -3.00
CA GLN A 113 14.91 28.43 -3.55
C GLN A 113 16.23 27.64 -3.44
N ILE A 114 16.22 26.45 -2.84
CA ILE A 114 17.40 25.59 -2.74
C ILE A 114 17.89 25.27 -4.16
N PRO A 115 19.18 25.44 -4.51
CA PRO A 115 19.65 25.14 -5.86
C PRO A 115 19.38 23.69 -6.28
N VAL A 116 18.83 23.49 -7.48
CA VAL A 116 18.63 22.15 -8.05
C VAL A 116 19.96 21.68 -8.65
N GLY A 117 20.48 20.58 -8.11
CA GLY A 117 21.70 19.94 -8.60
C GLY A 117 21.48 18.54 -9.18
N ALA A 118 22.57 17.95 -9.68
CA ALA A 118 22.62 16.54 -9.97
C ALA A 118 22.48 15.71 -8.68
N VAL A 119 21.90 14.51 -8.81
CA VAL A 119 21.74 13.57 -7.69
C VAL A 119 22.78 12.47 -7.83
N GLU A 120 23.78 12.47 -6.95
CA GLU A 120 24.78 11.41 -6.94
C GLU A 120 24.16 10.09 -6.44
N PRO A 121 24.28 8.98 -7.19
CA PRO A 121 23.75 7.69 -6.78
C PRO A 121 24.35 7.18 -5.47
N ARG A 122 23.51 6.61 -4.62
CA ARG A 122 23.90 5.89 -3.39
C ARG A 122 23.21 4.53 -3.38
N GLU A 123 23.92 3.51 -2.89
CA GLU A 123 23.34 2.16 -2.76
C GLU A 123 22.10 2.16 -1.86
N LEU A 124 22.16 2.87 -0.73
CA LEU A 124 21.03 3.04 0.18
C LEU A 124 20.59 4.51 0.20
N SER A 125 19.54 4.82 -0.55
CA SER A 125 18.78 6.05 -0.45
C SER A 125 17.39 5.78 0.12
N LEU A 126 16.87 6.72 0.91
CA LEU A 126 15.46 6.76 1.30
C LEU A 126 14.69 7.43 0.16
N GLY A 127 13.67 6.78 -0.38
CA GLY A 127 12.85 7.35 -1.47
C GLY A 127 11.80 8.34 -0.96
N VAL A 128 12.22 9.50 -0.43
CA VAL A 128 11.28 10.52 0.07
C VAL A 128 10.50 11.16 -1.09
N ASP A 129 11.16 11.39 -2.22
CA ASP A 129 10.53 11.77 -3.48
C ASP A 129 9.45 10.77 -3.91
N TRP A 130 9.78 9.48 -3.89
CA TRP A 130 8.84 8.41 -4.20
C TRP A 130 7.67 8.38 -3.22
N LEU A 131 7.95 8.49 -1.92
CA LEU A 131 6.92 8.56 -0.87
C LEU A 131 5.93 9.70 -1.14
N ILE A 132 6.42 10.91 -1.43
CA ILE A 132 5.59 12.09 -1.67
C ILE A 132 4.72 11.86 -2.92
N LEU A 133 5.34 11.44 -4.03
CA LEU A 133 4.63 11.24 -5.29
C LEU A 133 3.59 10.12 -5.19
N ALA A 134 3.95 8.99 -4.59
CA ALA A 134 3.04 7.86 -4.39
C ALA A 134 1.87 8.23 -3.47
N PHE A 135 2.12 8.99 -2.39
CA PHE A 135 1.06 9.45 -1.49
C PHE A 135 0.09 10.39 -2.21
N LEU A 136 0.61 11.41 -2.90
CA LEU A 136 -0.21 12.36 -3.65
C LEU A 136 -1.01 11.67 -4.74
N ALA A 137 -0.37 10.83 -5.56
CA ALA A 137 -1.05 10.07 -6.60
C ALA A 137 -2.17 9.19 -6.01
N SER A 138 -1.91 8.53 -4.88
CA SER A 138 -2.91 7.67 -4.25
C SER A 138 -4.11 8.44 -3.71
N VAL A 139 -3.86 9.60 -3.07
CA VAL A 139 -4.93 10.49 -2.60
C VAL A 139 -5.72 11.06 -3.79
N PHE A 140 -5.06 11.55 -4.84
CA PHE A 140 -5.77 12.15 -5.97
C PHE A 140 -6.55 11.15 -6.81
N VAL A 141 -6.03 9.93 -6.98
CA VAL A 141 -6.65 8.90 -7.81
C VAL A 141 -7.59 8.04 -6.97
N PHE A 142 -7.05 7.25 -6.03
CA PHE A 142 -7.83 6.21 -5.38
C PHE A 142 -8.81 6.75 -4.34
N MET A 143 -8.41 7.72 -3.50
CA MET A 143 -9.36 8.33 -2.56
C MET A 143 -10.49 9.07 -3.30
N ALA A 144 -10.19 9.73 -4.42
CA ALA A 144 -11.21 10.36 -5.25
C ALA A 144 -12.17 9.31 -5.83
N LEU A 145 -11.65 8.22 -6.40
CA LEU A 145 -12.49 7.12 -6.91
C LEU A 145 -13.36 6.52 -5.81
N GLU A 146 -12.84 6.30 -4.60
CA GLU A 146 -13.61 5.80 -3.47
C GLU A 146 -14.71 6.74 -3.00
N LYS A 147 -14.65 8.03 -3.36
CA LYS A 147 -15.73 8.99 -3.06
C LYS A 147 -16.69 9.21 -4.22
N LEU A 148 -16.23 9.02 -5.45
CA LEU A 148 -17.08 9.11 -6.64
C LEU A 148 -17.94 7.85 -6.82
N ILE A 149 -17.38 6.67 -6.55
CA ILE A 149 -18.00 5.36 -6.76
C ILE A 149 -17.79 4.38 -5.57
N PRO A 150 -18.14 4.78 -4.33
CA PRO A 150 -17.96 3.94 -3.14
C PRO A 150 -18.82 2.67 -3.16
N MET A 151 -18.25 1.56 -2.66
CA MET A 151 -19.06 0.40 -2.24
C MET A 151 -19.75 0.67 -0.89
N HIS A 152 -19.03 1.22 0.07
CA HIS A 152 -19.53 1.63 1.38
C HIS A 152 -19.54 3.15 1.51
N LYS A 153 -20.69 3.77 1.20
CA LYS A 153 -20.87 5.25 1.12
C LYS A 153 -20.56 5.98 2.43
N ASP A 154 -20.88 5.34 3.54
CA ASP A 154 -20.81 5.93 4.87
C ASP A 154 -19.43 5.78 5.53
N GLN A 155 -18.47 5.14 4.84
CA GLN A 155 -17.10 4.98 5.33
C GLN A 155 -16.36 6.33 5.32
N LEU A 156 -15.81 6.70 6.47
CA LEU A 156 -15.02 7.92 6.65
C LEU A 156 -13.71 7.88 5.84
N ILE A 157 -13.21 9.04 5.41
CA ILE A 157 -11.86 9.17 4.84
C ILE A 157 -10.81 8.82 5.91
N MET A 158 -10.86 9.51 7.04
CA MET A 158 -9.99 9.26 8.19
C MET A 158 -10.67 8.27 9.13
N ARG A 159 -10.90 7.05 8.63
CA ARG A 159 -11.48 5.94 9.41
C ARG A 159 -10.60 5.56 10.61
N PRO A 160 -11.11 4.77 11.58
CA PRO A 160 -10.29 4.28 12.68
C PRO A 160 -9.00 3.61 12.20
N GLU A 161 -7.91 3.87 12.92
CA GLU A 161 -6.57 3.32 12.65
C GLU A 161 -5.92 3.78 11.33
N TRP A 162 -6.46 4.80 10.64
CA TRP A 162 -5.85 5.35 9.43
C TRP A 162 -4.38 5.77 9.62
N GLY A 163 -4.03 6.30 10.80
CA GLY A 163 -2.64 6.65 11.14
C GLY A 163 -1.70 5.44 11.28
N VAL A 164 -2.22 4.26 11.62
CA VAL A 164 -1.44 3.00 11.61
C VAL A 164 -1.10 2.62 10.18
N ASP A 165 -2.06 2.73 9.27
CA ASP A 165 -1.87 2.38 7.86
C ASP A 165 -0.95 3.38 7.17
N LEU A 166 -1.05 4.68 7.53
CA LEU A 166 -0.11 5.70 7.08
C LEU A 166 1.31 5.40 7.55
N PHE A 167 1.50 4.90 8.78
CA PHE A 167 2.83 4.50 9.24
C PHE A 167 3.40 3.39 8.35
N TYR A 168 2.64 2.34 8.06
CA TYR A 168 3.11 1.26 7.20
C TYR A 168 3.35 1.72 5.76
N PHE A 169 2.47 2.57 5.22
CA PHE A 169 2.68 3.21 3.94
C PHE A 169 4.03 3.94 3.90
N CYS A 170 4.28 4.83 4.86
CA CYS A 170 5.54 5.57 4.94
C CYS A 170 6.75 4.63 5.11
N PHE A 171 6.67 3.66 6.03
CA PHE A 171 7.76 2.72 6.26
C PHE A 171 8.12 1.93 5.00
N ASN A 172 7.13 1.36 4.31
CA ASN A 172 7.34 0.55 3.12
C ASN A 172 7.95 1.37 1.97
N HIS A 173 7.51 2.62 1.77
CA HIS A 173 8.04 3.47 0.71
C HIS A 173 9.46 3.97 1.03
N LEU A 174 9.74 4.31 2.29
CA LEU A 174 11.09 4.73 2.71
C LEU A 174 12.09 3.56 2.69
N ALA A 175 11.61 2.33 2.91
CA ALA A 175 12.42 1.12 2.90
C ALA A 175 12.64 0.53 1.48
N ILE A 176 12.15 1.17 0.41
CA ILE A 176 12.15 0.59 -0.93
C ILE A 176 13.54 0.14 -1.41
N SER A 177 14.58 0.96 -1.23
CA SER A 177 15.95 0.61 -1.63
C SER A 177 16.49 -0.59 -0.84
N ALA A 178 16.22 -0.66 0.47
CA ALA A 178 16.60 -1.79 1.30
C ALA A 178 15.87 -3.08 0.89
N ILE A 179 14.57 -2.97 0.57
CA ILE A 179 13.75 -4.07 0.07
C ILE A 179 14.30 -4.56 -1.27
N LEU A 180 14.63 -3.67 -2.20
CA LEU A 180 15.19 -4.02 -3.51
C LEU A 180 16.57 -4.68 -3.39
N ILE A 181 17.46 -4.15 -2.54
CA ILE A 181 18.76 -4.77 -2.25
C ILE A 181 18.55 -6.19 -1.72
N PHE A 182 17.68 -6.35 -0.72
CA PHE A 182 17.37 -7.64 -0.14
C PHE A 182 16.80 -8.62 -1.16
N ALA A 183 15.85 -8.17 -1.99
CA ALA A 183 15.21 -8.99 -3.01
C ALA A 183 16.19 -9.42 -4.11
N ASN A 184 17.03 -8.51 -4.60
CA ASN A 184 18.06 -8.83 -5.60
C ASN A 184 19.12 -9.78 -5.04
N TYR A 185 19.55 -9.58 -3.78
CA TYR A 185 20.44 -10.52 -3.11
C TYR A 185 19.81 -11.92 -3.05
N HIS A 186 18.55 -12.04 -2.65
CA HIS A 186 17.86 -13.33 -2.61
C HIS A 186 17.73 -13.97 -3.99
N ALA A 187 17.31 -13.21 -5.01
CA ALA A 187 17.22 -13.70 -6.37
C ALA A 187 18.56 -14.23 -6.91
N SER A 188 19.68 -13.60 -6.55
CA SER A 188 21.02 -14.03 -6.98
C SER A 188 21.46 -15.41 -6.45
N HIS A 189 20.81 -15.92 -5.39
CA HIS A 189 21.05 -17.31 -4.93
C HIS A 189 20.51 -18.34 -5.92
N PHE A 190 19.68 -17.93 -6.89
CA PHE A 190 19.13 -18.77 -7.94
C PHE A 190 19.93 -18.69 -9.24
N ASN A 191 21.15 -18.10 -9.23
CA ASN A 191 22.03 -18.04 -10.40
C ASN A 191 22.29 -19.41 -11.06
N TRP A 192 22.30 -20.47 -10.25
CA TRP A 192 22.47 -21.85 -10.74
C TRP A 192 21.31 -22.34 -11.62
N ALA A 193 20.14 -21.72 -11.52
CA ALA A 193 18.93 -22.06 -12.28
C ALA A 193 18.76 -21.18 -13.53
N LEU A 194 19.67 -20.23 -13.79
CA LEU A 194 19.62 -19.40 -14.97
C LEU A 194 19.87 -20.23 -16.23
N SER A 195 19.05 -19.97 -17.25
CA SER A 195 19.20 -20.59 -18.57
C SER A 195 19.24 -19.50 -19.65
N PRO A 196 20.41 -19.25 -20.27
CA PRO A 196 20.53 -18.24 -21.32
C PRO A 196 19.58 -18.49 -22.50
N SER A 197 19.34 -19.76 -22.85
CA SER A 197 18.41 -20.12 -23.91
C SER A 197 16.96 -19.80 -23.56
N VAL A 198 16.55 -20.00 -22.29
CA VAL A 198 15.19 -19.64 -21.84
C VAL A 198 15.03 -18.13 -21.81
N GLN A 199 15.99 -17.40 -21.27
CA GLN A 199 15.93 -15.94 -21.22
C GLN A 199 15.89 -15.33 -22.63
N ALA A 200 16.74 -15.82 -23.54
CA ALA A 200 16.71 -15.39 -24.94
C ALA A 200 15.38 -15.71 -25.62
N ALA A 201 14.79 -16.87 -25.33
CA ALA A 201 13.47 -17.23 -25.85
C ALA A 201 12.39 -16.28 -25.30
N VAL A 202 12.40 -15.95 -24.01
CA VAL A 202 11.45 -15.00 -23.40
C VAL A 202 11.61 -13.60 -24.01
N GLN A 203 12.84 -13.08 -24.11
CA GLN A 203 13.15 -11.77 -24.71
C GLN A 203 12.75 -11.69 -26.19
N SER A 204 12.76 -12.82 -26.91
CA SER A 204 12.31 -12.85 -28.31
C SER A 204 10.78 -12.70 -28.47
N LEU A 205 10.01 -12.84 -27.39
CA LEU A 205 8.56 -12.68 -27.42
C LEU A 205 8.17 -11.20 -27.43
N PRO A 206 7.00 -10.85 -28.01
CA PRO A 206 6.47 -9.50 -27.89
C PRO A 206 6.33 -9.07 -26.42
N VAL A 207 6.62 -7.80 -26.12
CA VAL A 207 6.64 -7.25 -24.75
C VAL A 207 5.38 -7.58 -23.96
N LEU A 208 4.18 -7.51 -24.56
CA LEU A 208 2.93 -7.83 -23.87
C LEU A 208 2.80 -9.31 -23.50
N VAL A 209 3.39 -10.22 -24.28
CA VAL A 209 3.44 -11.65 -23.96
C VAL A 209 4.38 -11.87 -22.78
N GLN A 210 5.54 -11.20 -22.76
CA GLN A 210 6.46 -11.22 -21.62
C GLN A 210 5.76 -10.73 -20.34
N VAL A 211 5.01 -9.62 -20.40
CA VAL A 211 4.21 -9.11 -19.27
C VAL A 211 3.21 -10.16 -18.78
N GLY A 212 2.50 -10.83 -19.69
CA GLY A 212 1.58 -11.91 -19.33
C GLY A 212 2.28 -13.07 -18.61
N LEU A 213 3.43 -13.51 -19.12
CA LEU A 213 4.24 -14.56 -18.49
C LEU A 213 4.70 -14.14 -17.09
N ILE A 214 5.21 -12.92 -16.96
CA ILE A 214 5.63 -12.34 -15.69
C ILE A 214 4.47 -12.36 -14.68
N ILE A 215 3.28 -11.87 -15.07
CA ILE A 215 2.11 -11.81 -14.17
C ILE A 215 1.76 -13.20 -13.67
N VAL A 216 1.68 -14.20 -14.54
CA VAL A 216 1.33 -15.57 -14.15
C VAL A 216 2.40 -16.19 -13.23
N CYS A 217 3.68 -16.05 -13.56
CA CYS A 217 4.76 -16.60 -12.74
C CYS A 217 4.89 -15.91 -11.38
N ALA A 218 4.74 -14.58 -11.33
CA ALA A 218 4.78 -13.84 -10.08
C ALA A 218 3.57 -14.15 -9.20
N ASP A 219 2.37 -14.25 -9.79
CA ASP A 219 1.15 -14.60 -9.05
C ASP A 219 1.21 -16.05 -8.52
N PHE A 220 1.89 -16.97 -9.22
CA PHE A 220 2.09 -18.34 -8.74
C PHE A 220 2.89 -18.37 -7.45
N VAL A 221 4.02 -17.66 -7.39
CA VAL A 221 4.86 -17.65 -6.19
C VAL A 221 4.17 -16.89 -5.04
N LEU A 222 3.50 -15.78 -5.36
CA LEU A 222 2.70 -15.04 -4.39
C LEU A 222 1.55 -15.87 -3.82
N TYR A 223 0.83 -16.62 -4.66
CA TYR A 223 -0.25 -17.49 -4.23
C TYR A 223 0.22 -18.49 -3.16
N TRP A 224 1.34 -19.18 -3.42
CA TRP A 224 1.86 -20.18 -2.48
C TRP A 224 2.42 -19.58 -1.20
N GLU A 225 3.12 -18.45 -1.30
CA GLU A 225 3.62 -17.73 -0.13
C GLU A 225 2.45 -17.23 0.73
N HIS A 226 1.44 -16.63 0.10
CA HIS A 226 0.27 -16.11 0.77
C HIS A 226 -0.56 -17.22 1.41
N ARG A 227 -0.75 -18.34 0.71
CA ARG A 227 -1.37 -19.54 1.29
C ARG A 227 -0.59 -20.06 2.49
N ALA A 228 0.74 -20.08 2.43
CA ALA A 228 1.56 -20.48 3.57
C ALA A 228 1.39 -19.52 4.76
N TYR A 229 1.25 -18.22 4.51
CA TYR A 229 0.94 -17.24 5.55
C TYR A 229 -0.39 -17.50 6.24
N HIS A 230 -1.41 -18.00 5.55
CA HIS A 230 -2.70 -18.35 6.15
C HIS A 230 -2.68 -19.72 6.85
N GLU A 231 -2.21 -20.75 6.14
CA GLU A 231 -2.39 -22.14 6.58
C GLU A 231 -1.29 -22.63 7.54
N VAL A 232 -0.09 -22.01 7.52
CA VAL A 232 0.98 -22.34 8.46
C VAL A 232 0.82 -21.52 9.73
N ASN A 233 0.43 -22.20 10.81
CA ASN A 233 0.18 -21.60 12.12
C ASN A 233 1.23 -20.57 12.56
N SER A 234 2.53 -20.83 12.41
CA SER A 234 3.58 -19.89 12.83
C SER A 234 3.74 -18.66 11.95
N LEU A 235 3.28 -18.72 10.69
CA LEU A 235 3.35 -17.61 9.74
C LEU A 235 2.11 -16.71 9.86
N TRP A 236 0.94 -17.27 10.19
CA TRP A 236 -0.30 -16.49 10.35
C TRP A 236 -0.16 -15.23 11.19
N PRO A 237 0.48 -15.22 12.37
CA PRO A 237 0.61 -13.99 13.15
C PRO A 237 1.31 -12.84 12.43
N ILE A 238 2.20 -13.12 11.47
CA ILE A 238 2.85 -12.10 10.61
C ILE A 238 1.79 -11.47 9.71
N HIS A 239 1.04 -12.29 9.00
CA HIS A 239 0.07 -11.85 8.01
C HIS A 239 -1.27 -11.38 8.61
N ALA A 240 -1.60 -11.82 9.82
CA ALA A 240 -2.74 -11.34 10.60
C ALA A 240 -2.67 -9.82 10.86
N VAL A 241 -1.47 -9.23 10.82
CA VAL A 241 -1.31 -7.76 10.86
C VAL A 241 -2.01 -7.12 9.66
N HIS A 242 -1.80 -7.65 8.46
CA HIS A 242 -2.47 -7.20 7.24
C HIS A 242 -4.00 -7.35 7.36
N HIS A 243 -4.45 -8.55 7.75
CA HIS A 243 -5.88 -8.87 7.96
C HIS A 243 -6.51 -8.17 9.17
N SER A 244 -5.77 -7.43 9.99
CA SER A 244 -6.35 -6.78 11.18
C SER A 244 -7.26 -5.59 10.83
N ILE A 245 -7.32 -5.21 9.57
CA ILE A 245 -8.09 -4.07 9.09
C ILE A 245 -9.59 -4.38 9.03
N GLU A 246 -10.38 -3.57 9.73
CA GLU A 246 -11.84 -3.74 9.79
C GLU A 246 -12.57 -2.91 8.72
N ASN A 247 -11.88 -1.99 8.04
CA ASN A 247 -12.44 -1.09 7.02
C ASN A 247 -11.42 -0.94 5.88
N LEU A 248 -11.69 -1.58 4.74
CA LEU A 248 -10.80 -1.56 3.58
C LEU A 248 -10.92 -0.26 2.78
N ASP A 249 -9.78 0.29 2.38
CA ASP A 249 -9.63 1.41 1.45
C ASP A 249 -8.26 1.33 0.77
N TRP A 250 -7.95 2.30 -0.09
CA TRP A 250 -6.68 2.40 -0.81
C TRP A 250 -5.44 2.34 0.09
N LEU A 251 -5.54 2.83 1.34
CA LEU A 251 -4.41 2.84 2.27
C LEU A 251 -4.26 1.51 3.01
N ALA A 252 -5.37 0.76 3.16
CA ALA A 252 -5.40 -0.54 3.81
C ALA A 252 -4.39 -1.54 3.23
N GLY A 253 -4.17 -1.50 1.91
CA GLY A 253 -3.21 -2.37 1.23
C GLY A 253 -1.75 -2.20 1.69
N SER A 254 -1.43 -1.09 2.37
CA SER A 254 -0.09 -0.87 2.93
C SER A 254 0.11 -1.49 4.31
N ARG A 255 -0.95 -1.80 5.05
CA ARG A 255 -0.85 -2.42 6.39
C ARG A 255 -0.25 -3.81 6.24
N GLY A 256 0.98 -4.01 6.70
CA GLY A 256 1.65 -5.31 6.59
C GLY A 256 2.89 -5.38 7.47
N HIS A 257 3.13 -6.53 8.08
CA HIS A 257 4.34 -6.71 8.88
C HIS A 257 5.57 -6.71 7.96
N PHE A 258 6.68 -6.06 8.36
CA PHE A 258 7.86 -5.91 7.48
C PHE A 258 8.44 -7.25 7.01
N ILE A 259 8.38 -8.30 7.83
CA ILE A 259 8.78 -9.67 7.43
C ILE A 259 8.04 -10.11 6.17
N GLN A 260 6.72 -9.91 6.12
CA GLN A 260 5.90 -10.25 4.96
C GLN A 260 6.28 -9.39 3.75
N VAL A 261 6.43 -8.08 3.93
CA VAL A 261 6.77 -7.17 2.82
C VAL A 261 8.12 -7.55 2.18
N PHE A 262 9.13 -7.83 3.01
CA PHE A 262 10.45 -8.26 2.53
C PHE A 262 10.40 -9.64 1.87
N SER A 263 9.66 -10.59 2.45
CA SER A 263 9.55 -11.94 1.89
C SER A 263 8.84 -11.92 0.54
N GLU A 264 7.69 -11.25 0.42
CA GLU A 264 6.92 -11.17 -0.82
C GLU A 264 7.72 -10.55 -1.96
N ARG A 265 8.45 -9.47 -1.66
CA ARG A 265 9.27 -8.77 -2.66
C ARG A 265 10.49 -9.60 -3.08
N ALA A 266 11.11 -10.32 -2.15
CA ALA A 266 12.21 -11.23 -2.47
C ALA A 266 11.72 -12.42 -3.30
N THR A 267 10.61 -13.04 -2.90
CA THR A 267 10.06 -14.22 -3.56
C THR A 267 9.58 -13.92 -4.98
N VAL A 268 8.89 -12.79 -5.19
CA VAL A 268 8.48 -12.34 -6.54
C VAL A 268 9.67 -12.06 -7.44
N MET A 269 10.78 -11.57 -6.91
CA MET A 269 11.95 -11.27 -7.73
C MET A 269 12.57 -12.54 -8.35
N ILE A 270 12.39 -13.71 -7.73
CA ILE A 270 12.95 -14.98 -8.23
C ILE A 270 12.45 -15.31 -9.64
N PRO A 271 11.13 -15.46 -9.92
CA PRO A 271 10.68 -15.74 -11.28
C PRO A 271 11.01 -14.61 -12.26
N LEU A 272 11.00 -13.34 -11.84
CA LEU A 272 11.39 -12.23 -12.71
C LEU A 272 12.85 -12.36 -13.17
N TYR A 273 13.73 -12.67 -12.22
CA TYR A 273 15.16 -12.87 -12.47
C TYR A 273 15.42 -14.08 -13.37
N LEU A 274 14.73 -15.19 -13.14
CA LEU A 274 14.89 -16.41 -13.93
C LEU A 274 14.34 -16.27 -15.36
N LEU A 275 13.21 -15.58 -15.54
CA LEU A 275 12.63 -15.33 -16.87
C LEU A 275 13.52 -14.43 -17.73
N GLY A 276 14.26 -13.48 -17.12
CA GLY A 276 15.13 -12.56 -17.83
C GLY A 276 14.40 -11.70 -18.86
N ALA A 277 13.14 -11.33 -18.57
CA ALA A 277 12.33 -10.50 -19.45
C ALA A 277 12.96 -9.11 -19.67
N ASP A 278 12.58 -8.47 -20.78
CA ASP A 278 13.06 -7.13 -21.11
C ASP A 278 12.70 -6.11 -20.02
N GLU A 279 13.57 -5.12 -19.84
CA GLU A 279 13.38 -4.04 -18.86
C GLU A 279 12.02 -3.35 -19.04
N GLN A 280 11.58 -3.15 -20.28
CA GLN A 280 10.28 -2.57 -20.57
C GLN A 280 9.13 -3.43 -20.04
N ALA A 281 9.19 -4.76 -20.18
CA ALA A 281 8.17 -5.67 -19.68
C ALA A 281 8.16 -5.69 -18.14
N LEU A 282 9.34 -5.69 -17.52
CA LEU A 282 9.50 -5.59 -16.07
C LEU A 282 8.90 -4.28 -15.52
N ASN A 283 9.19 -3.14 -16.15
CA ASN A 283 8.65 -1.84 -15.75
C ASN A 283 7.12 -1.78 -15.84
N ILE A 284 6.54 -2.36 -16.91
CA ILE A 284 5.08 -2.49 -17.04
C ILE A 284 4.50 -3.36 -15.91
N TYR A 285 5.14 -4.50 -15.61
CA TYR A 285 4.70 -5.37 -14.52
C TYR A 285 4.79 -4.67 -13.15
N VAL A 286 5.89 -3.97 -12.85
CA VAL A 286 6.04 -3.24 -11.58
C VAL A 286 4.94 -2.20 -11.42
N ALA A 287 4.63 -1.43 -12.48
CA ALA A 287 3.53 -0.49 -12.47
C ALA A 287 2.17 -1.19 -12.27
N PHE A 288 1.93 -2.30 -12.99
CA PHE A 288 0.72 -3.11 -12.82
C PHE A 288 0.58 -3.63 -11.38
N ALA A 289 1.65 -4.22 -10.82
CA ALA A 289 1.64 -4.78 -9.47
C ALA A 289 1.41 -3.70 -8.40
N ALA A 290 1.99 -2.52 -8.57
CA ALA A 290 1.77 -1.38 -7.67
C ALA A 290 0.30 -0.90 -7.72
N LEU A 291 -0.27 -0.77 -8.93
CA LEU A 291 -1.67 -0.40 -9.11
C LEU A 291 -2.62 -1.47 -8.54
N GLN A 292 -2.34 -2.75 -8.84
CA GLN A 292 -3.13 -3.89 -8.39
C GLN A 292 -3.13 -3.98 -6.85
N ALA A 293 -1.97 -3.83 -6.21
CA ALA A 293 -1.85 -3.87 -4.75
C ALA A 293 -2.74 -2.82 -4.04
N ILE A 294 -2.91 -1.64 -4.64
CA ILE A 294 -3.82 -0.61 -4.09
C ILE A 294 -5.27 -0.93 -4.49
N LEU A 295 -5.52 -1.14 -5.78
CA LEU A 295 -6.86 -1.28 -6.35
C LEU A 295 -7.70 -2.34 -5.65
N ILE A 296 -7.13 -3.51 -5.37
CA ILE A 296 -7.88 -4.65 -4.80
C ILE A 296 -8.35 -4.41 -3.35
N HIS A 297 -7.79 -3.41 -2.66
CA HIS A 297 -8.22 -3.02 -1.31
C HIS A 297 -9.20 -1.84 -1.31
N CYS A 298 -9.35 -1.16 -2.45
CA CYS A 298 -10.12 0.06 -2.50
C CYS A 298 -11.61 -0.21 -2.28
N ASN A 299 -12.28 0.71 -1.58
CA ASN A 299 -13.72 0.72 -1.37
C ASN A 299 -14.49 1.12 -2.65
N LEU A 300 -14.43 0.30 -3.69
CA LEU A 300 -14.93 0.63 -5.03
C LEU A 300 -16.03 -0.31 -5.50
N ALA A 301 -17.15 0.27 -5.93
CA ALA A 301 -18.27 -0.45 -6.56
C ALA A 301 -18.15 -0.52 -8.09
N ILE A 302 -16.95 -0.84 -8.61
CA ILE A 302 -16.71 -0.93 -10.06
C ILE A 302 -17.26 -2.25 -10.61
N PRO A 303 -18.09 -2.25 -11.67
CA PRO A 303 -18.50 -3.47 -12.36
C PRO A 303 -17.37 -3.94 -13.28
N PHE A 304 -16.51 -4.84 -12.80
CA PHE A 304 -15.39 -5.41 -13.57
C PHE A 304 -15.82 -6.29 -14.77
N GLY A 305 -17.13 -6.47 -15.02
CA GLY A 305 -17.62 -7.22 -16.18
C GLY A 305 -17.01 -8.62 -16.29
N PRO A 306 -16.54 -9.04 -17.47
CA PRO A 306 -15.82 -10.30 -17.66
C PRO A 306 -14.44 -10.36 -16.98
N LEU A 307 -13.79 -9.22 -16.72
CA LEU A 307 -12.43 -9.17 -16.15
C LEU A 307 -12.38 -9.79 -14.75
N LYS A 308 -13.49 -9.79 -14.01
CA LYS A 308 -13.60 -10.46 -12.70
C LYS A 308 -13.37 -11.98 -12.75
N TYR A 309 -13.37 -12.58 -13.94
CA TYR A 309 -13.09 -14.01 -14.13
C TYR A 309 -11.63 -14.29 -14.50
N ILE A 310 -10.81 -13.25 -14.62
CA ILE A 310 -9.39 -13.31 -14.98
C ILE A 310 -8.56 -12.70 -13.84
N PHE A 311 -8.88 -11.46 -13.47
CA PHE A 311 -8.14 -10.68 -12.49
C PHE A 311 -8.79 -10.70 -11.12
N VAL A 312 -7.96 -10.58 -10.09
CA VAL A 312 -8.40 -10.27 -8.73
C VAL A 312 -9.04 -8.87 -8.74
N THR A 313 -10.21 -8.77 -8.13
CA THR A 313 -11.00 -7.53 -8.05
C THR A 313 -11.16 -7.10 -6.59
N PRO A 314 -11.57 -5.85 -6.31
CA PRO A 314 -11.92 -5.41 -4.97
C PRO A 314 -12.87 -6.37 -4.25
N GLN A 315 -14.00 -6.76 -4.88
CA GLN A 315 -14.93 -7.70 -4.25
C GLN A 315 -14.26 -9.04 -3.87
N PHE A 316 -13.42 -9.58 -4.75
CA PHE A 316 -12.73 -10.85 -4.50
C PHE A 316 -11.76 -10.76 -3.32
N HIS A 317 -10.96 -9.70 -3.27
CA HIS A 317 -9.97 -9.51 -2.23
C HIS A 317 -10.60 -9.01 -0.91
N HIS A 318 -11.72 -8.31 -0.98
CA HIS A 318 -12.52 -8.01 0.20
C HIS A 318 -13.04 -9.28 0.86
N TRP A 319 -13.50 -10.27 0.07
CA TRP A 319 -13.84 -11.60 0.61
C TRP A 319 -12.63 -12.25 1.29
N HIS A 320 -11.45 -12.18 0.69
CA HIS A 320 -10.23 -12.67 1.33
C HIS A 320 -9.95 -12.04 2.71
N HIS A 321 -10.19 -10.73 2.86
CA HIS A 321 -10.06 -10.00 4.13
C HIS A 321 -11.21 -10.22 5.13
N SER A 322 -12.21 -11.02 4.77
CA SER A 322 -13.38 -11.25 5.61
C SER A 322 -13.09 -12.25 6.72
N SER A 323 -13.65 -11.99 7.91
CA SER A 323 -13.63 -12.94 9.03
C SER A 323 -14.85 -13.88 9.03
N GLU A 324 -15.69 -13.80 8.00
CA GLU A 324 -16.84 -14.67 7.83
C GLU A 324 -16.42 -16.11 7.52
N LYS A 325 -17.15 -17.10 8.07
CA LYS A 325 -16.82 -18.52 7.94
C LYS A 325 -16.52 -19.00 6.51
N PRO A 326 -17.31 -18.67 5.46
CA PRO A 326 -17.04 -19.15 4.11
C PRO A 326 -15.82 -18.50 3.44
N ALA A 327 -15.26 -17.44 4.05
CA ALA A 327 -14.16 -16.66 3.51
C ALA A 327 -12.78 -17.04 4.09
N ILE A 328 -12.77 -17.74 5.24
CA ILE A 328 -11.54 -18.21 5.89
C ILE A 328 -10.78 -19.14 4.95
N ASP A 329 -9.47 -18.89 4.80
CA ASP A 329 -8.55 -19.70 3.99
C ASP A 329 -8.97 -19.80 2.50
N THR A 330 -9.45 -18.68 1.94
CA THR A 330 -9.84 -18.56 0.54
C THR A 330 -9.17 -17.36 -0.14
N ASN A 331 -9.12 -17.37 -1.48
CA ASN A 331 -8.75 -16.22 -2.32
C ASN A 331 -7.32 -15.67 -2.10
N TYR A 332 -6.31 -16.52 -2.24
CA TYR A 332 -4.90 -16.17 -1.97
C TYR A 332 -4.19 -15.42 -3.11
N SER A 333 -4.69 -15.45 -4.34
CA SER A 333 -4.01 -14.76 -5.45
C SER A 333 -4.01 -13.23 -5.29
N ALA A 334 -2.98 -12.57 -5.84
CA ALA A 334 -2.85 -11.11 -5.83
C ALA A 334 -3.25 -10.48 -7.19
N HIS A 335 -2.94 -11.16 -8.29
CA HIS A 335 -3.13 -10.64 -9.64
C HIS A 335 -4.27 -11.32 -10.38
N THR A 336 -4.30 -12.65 -10.42
CA THR A 336 -5.23 -13.44 -11.22
C THR A 336 -5.94 -14.50 -10.38
N ILE A 337 -7.22 -14.75 -10.64
CA ILE A 337 -7.97 -15.78 -9.89
C ILE A 337 -7.62 -17.22 -10.30
N LEU A 338 -6.61 -17.39 -11.16
CA LEU A 338 -6.24 -18.64 -11.80
C LEU A 338 -5.89 -19.72 -10.77
N PHE A 339 -5.00 -19.40 -9.83
CA PHE A 339 -4.49 -20.36 -8.86
C PHE A 339 -5.52 -20.71 -7.80
N ASP A 340 -6.35 -19.74 -7.39
CA ASP A 340 -7.50 -20.02 -6.52
C ASP A 340 -8.49 -21.02 -7.14
N LYS A 341 -8.75 -20.90 -8.45
CA LYS A 341 -9.57 -21.88 -9.17
C LYS A 341 -8.87 -23.23 -9.30
N LEU A 342 -7.58 -23.22 -9.63
CA LEU A 342 -6.80 -24.44 -9.87
C LEU A 342 -6.64 -25.28 -8.59
N PHE A 343 -6.43 -24.62 -7.45
CA PHE A 343 -6.14 -25.26 -6.17
C PHE A 343 -7.32 -25.28 -5.20
N GLY A 344 -8.51 -24.89 -5.67
CA GLY A 344 -9.77 -25.06 -4.93
C GLY A 344 -9.99 -24.08 -3.78
N THR A 345 -9.38 -22.89 -3.82
CA THR A 345 -9.50 -21.84 -2.79
C THR A 345 -10.35 -20.65 -3.25
N TYR A 346 -10.99 -20.75 -4.42
CA TYR A 346 -11.84 -19.70 -4.98
C TYR A 346 -13.20 -19.56 -4.26
N HIS A 347 -13.43 -18.39 -3.65
CA HIS A 347 -14.69 -18.00 -3.03
C HIS A 347 -15.19 -16.66 -3.58
N PHE A 348 -16.31 -16.66 -4.30
CA PHE A 348 -16.84 -15.43 -4.90
C PHE A 348 -18.38 -15.43 -5.01
N PRO A 349 -19.10 -15.13 -3.91
CA PRO A 349 -20.54 -15.00 -3.93
C PRO A 349 -20.94 -13.68 -4.63
N LYS A 350 -21.16 -13.75 -5.94
CA LYS A 350 -21.31 -12.60 -6.87
C LYS A 350 -22.22 -11.47 -6.36
N GLU A 351 -23.36 -11.82 -5.76
CA GLU A 351 -24.37 -10.85 -5.31
C GLU A 351 -24.11 -10.29 -3.90
N HIS A 352 -23.05 -10.76 -3.23
CA HIS A 352 -22.75 -10.40 -1.85
C HIS A 352 -21.34 -9.84 -1.70
N TRP A 353 -21.25 -8.81 -0.87
CA TRP A 353 -20.00 -8.31 -0.31
C TRP A 353 -19.91 -8.76 1.14
N PRO A 354 -18.69 -8.92 1.69
CA PRO A 354 -18.55 -9.30 3.09
C PRO A 354 -19.09 -8.21 4.01
N ALA A 355 -19.80 -8.65 5.04
CA ALA A 355 -20.29 -7.87 6.16
C ALA A 355 -19.17 -7.59 7.17
N ASP A 356 -18.38 -8.60 7.50
CA ASP A 356 -17.37 -8.55 8.56
C ASP A 356 -15.95 -8.69 7.98
N TYR A 357 -15.09 -7.72 8.29
CA TYR A 357 -13.65 -7.75 7.97
C TYR A 357 -12.84 -7.86 9.26
N GLY A 358 -11.54 -8.06 9.10
CA GLY A 358 -10.63 -8.18 10.22
C GLY A 358 -10.25 -9.63 10.46
N THR A 359 -9.66 -9.86 11.63
CA THR A 359 -9.29 -11.21 12.08
C THR A 359 -10.34 -11.74 13.06
N THR A 360 -10.50 -13.07 13.12
CA THR A 360 -11.38 -13.74 14.09
C THR A 360 -10.94 -13.52 15.54
N VAL A 361 -9.68 -13.16 15.75
CA VAL A 361 -9.11 -12.76 17.04
C VAL A 361 -8.49 -11.38 16.88
N ARG A 362 -9.04 -10.38 17.56
CA ARG A 362 -8.60 -9.00 17.44
C ARG A 362 -7.13 -8.80 17.82
N LEU A 363 -6.39 -8.13 16.93
CA LEU A 363 -4.99 -7.75 17.13
C LEU A 363 -4.85 -6.42 17.92
N PRO A 364 -3.65 -6.12 18.43
CA PRO A 364 -3.33 -4.80 18.94
C PRO A 364 -3.57 -3.69 17.90
N ARG A 365 -4.10 -2.54 18.34
CA ARG A 365 -4.40 -1.38 17.48
C ARG A 365 -3.26 -0.37 17.33
N SER A 366 -2.09 -0.67 17.92
CA SER A 366 -0.90 0.19 17.83
C SER A 366 0.16 -0.45 16.95
N VAL A 367 0.93 0.39 16.25
CA VAL A 367 2.06 -0.06 15.42
C VAL A 367 3.00 -0.98 16.20
N MET A 368 3.45 -0.57 17.39
CA MET A 368 4.35 -1.39 18.20
C MET A 368 3.71 -2.73 18.61
N GLY A 369 2.42 -2.71 18.96
CA GLY A 369 1.68 -3.93 19.27
C GLY A 369 1.61 -4.89 18.09
N GLN A 370 1.40 -4.38 16.87
CA GLN A 370 1.35 -5.18 15.64
C GLN A 370 2.73 -5.71 15.25
N LEU A 371 3.81 -4.93 15.41
CA LEU A 371 5.19 -5.38 15.15
C LEU A 371 5.64 -6.49 16.12
N LEU A 372 5.20 -6.46 17.38
CA LEU A 372 5.54 -7.48 18.37
C LEU A 372 4.58 -8.69 18.34
N TYR A 373 3.43 -8.57 17.66
CA TYR A 373 2.40 -9.59 17.67
C TYR A 373 2.87 -10.97 17.18
N PRO A 374 3.65 -11.08 16.08
CA PRO A 374 4.09 -12.39 15.60
C PRO A 374 4.99 -13.13 16.59
N PHE A 375 5.93 -12.40 17.18
CA PHE A 375 6.90 -12.94 18.14
C PHE A 375 6.22 -13.37 19.44
N THR A 376 5.39 -12.48 20.00
CA THR A 376 4.69 -12.76 21.27
C THR A 376 3.70 -13.92 21.13
N THR A 377 2.97 -14.00 20.02
CA THR A 377 2.02 -15.08 19.75
C THR A 377 2.72 -16.42 19.54
N ASN A 378 3.78 -16.45 18.73
CA ASN A 378 4.52 -17.68 18.48
C ASN A 378 5.28 -18.16 19.72
N TYR A 379 5.85 -17.26 20.52
CA TYR A 379 6.47 -17.60 21.79
C TYR A 379 5.48 -18.24 22.77
N LYS A 380 4.26 -17.69 22.91
CA LYS A 380 3.21 -18.28 23.74
C LYS A 380 2.82 -19.68 23.27
N ARG A 381 2.68 -19.90 21.95
CA ARG A 381 2.38 -21.21 21.37
C ARG A 381 3.48 -22.22 21.64
N TRP A 382 4.74 -21.84 21.43
CA TRP A 382 5.90 -22.69 21.73
C TRP A 382 5.95 -23.07 23.21
N LYS A 383 5.77 -22.10 24.12
CA LYS A 383 5.72 -22.37 25.57
C LYS A 383 4.58 -23.31 25.98
N LYS A 384 3.42 -23.23 25.30
CA LYS A 384 2.30 -24.16 25.52
C LYS A 384 2.67 -25.59 25.10
N LYS A 385 3.33 -25.76 23.94
CA LYS A 385 3.81 -27.07 23.46
C LYS A 385 4.86 -27.71 24.38
N LEU A 386 5.69 -26.92 25.06
CA LEU A 386 6.65 -27.45 26.05
C LEU A 386 6.00 -27.93 27.35
N ARG A 387 4.75 -27.55 27.62
CA ARG A 387 4.01 -27.88 28.84
C ARG A 387 3.00 -29.00 28.64
N SER A 388 2.74 -29.39 27.40
CA SER A 388 1.91 -30.54 26.99
C SER A 388 2.81 -31.72 26.66
#